data_AF-A0A8J8MNJ3-F1
#
_entry.id   AF-A0A8J8MNJ3-F1
#
_cell.length_a   1.000
_cell.length_b   1.000
_cell.length_c   1.000
_cell.angle_alpha   90.00
_cell.angle_beta   90.00
_cell.angle_gamma   90.00
#
_symmetry.space_group_name_H-M   'P 1'
#
loop_
_entity.id
_entity.type
_entity.pdbx_description
1 polymer ?
#
loop_
_entity_poly.entity_id
_entity_poly.type
_entity_poly.pdbx_seq_one_letter_code
_entity_poly.pdbx_strand_id
1 'polypeptide(L)'
;MSIILALAVFLFLNSTDEQATREVMEIEDNGIASQLKKENEELQRVLTSILPKEQKIMYENTYRLDDDRYFSAKTLSLLDVLDKGKTINFTKPYSDNHYKRPMYDSSWRDFYFRHWLYLPDKITDAHHRMFIFPFGGSSIFDFIGQQGISPLSVDYHSHINLLIYNFQVEAIKHYDNQVALIGKPRREGLQVITMIQDDLLDEGVSKKDLLFQLATPKGYEIDYIVGQVRNYNDMMEEIKKNTVSQTCIHVSIHKTIEELEQDNMDLKKDLSYYIPMDQQVVITNQNCRPPIDNMPSKSLDMASVKAQGTPIEYGIMYQNTAFKRPIYDPIWKTTIQQNGTLVPYQICQNMHNLFVLPTNPEEQILYLQSLSIHDKINLDASKDRYILLFNFQPEQILQYEQQIIILGTPTRKGAYILSLHQDNLSSHKEYMIQLVTPDLMEVDYILLK
;
A
#
# COMPACT_ATOMS: atom_id res chain seq x y z
N MET A 1 -36.01 93.81 -28.40
CA MET A 1 -36.40 93.75 -26.97
C MET A 1 -35.79 92.48 -26.41
N SER A 2 -34.72 92.67 -25.65
CA SER A 2 -33.82 91.62 -25.18
C SER A 2 -34.33 91.00 -23.89
N ILE A 3 -34.06 89.71 -23.67
CA ILE A 3 -33.12 89.20 -22.66
C ILE A 3 -33.28 87.67 -22.58
N ILE A 4 -32.16 86.98 -22.71
CA ILE A 4 -31.95 85.56 -22.48
C ILE A 4 -31.77 85.33 -20.97
N LEU A 5 -32.42 84.32 -20.40
CA LEU A 5 -31.76 83.46 -19.41
C LEU A 5 -32.41 82.07 -19.35
N ALA A 6 -31.54 81.09 -19.17
CA ALA A 6 -31.74 79.64 -19.21
C ALA A 6 -32.62 79.09 -18.07
N LEU A 7 -33.21 77.90 -18.29
CA LEU A 7 -32.87 76.67 -17.54
C LEU A 7 -33.62 75.46 -18.12
N ALA A 8 -32.88 74.37 -18.31
CA ALA A 8 -33.40 73.05 -18.65
C ALA A 8 -33.82 72.29 -17.38
N VAL A 9 -35.00 71.65 -17.36
CA VAL A 9 -35.31 70.52 -16.47
C VAL A 9 -36.37 69.61 -17.12
N PHE A 10 -35.92 68.38 -17.38
CA PHE A 10 -36.60 67.09 -17.35
C PHE A 10 -37.94 66.86 -18.08
N LEU A 11 -37.81 66.11 -19.17
CA LEU A 11 -38.83 65.32 -19.83
C LEU A 11 -39.35 64.20 -18.90
N PHE A 12 -40.65 64.23 -18.62
CA PHE A 12 -41.45 63.05 -18.30
C PHE A 12 -42.13 62.60 -19.59
N LEU A 13 -41.82 61.39 -20.06
CA LEU A 13 -42.61 60.71 -21.09
C LEU A 13 -43.05 59.36 -20.54
N ASN A 14 -44.37 59.24 -20.47
CA ASN A 14 -45.11 57.99 -20.29
C ASN A 14 -45.29 57.30 -21.64
N SER A 15 -45.56 55.99 -21.54
CA SER A 15 -46.08 55.07 -22.56
C SER A 15 -45.11 54.63 -23.65
N THR A 16 -45.05 53.38 -24.10
CA THR A 16 -45.56 52.05 -23.71
C THR A 16 -44.93 51.14 -24.77
N ASP A 17 -44.22 50.07 -24.41
CA ASP A 17 -44.48 48.74 -24.99
C ASP A 17 -43.61 47.62 -24.39
N GLU A 18 -44.27 46.47 -24.22
CA GLU A 18 -43.73 45.11 -24.03
C GLU A 18 -42.66 44.85 -22.96
N GLN A 19 -43.08 44.84 -21.69
CA GLN A 19 -42.55 43.88 -20.73
C GLN A 19 -43.42 42.61 -20.77
N ALA A 20 -43.13 41.75 -21.75
CA ALA A 20 -43.49 40.35 -21.66
C ALA A 20 -42.59 39.70 -20.59
N THR A 21 -43.24 39.20 -19.56
CA THR A 21 -42.70 38.36 -18.49
C THR A 21 -41.80 37.25 -19.05
N ARG A 22 -40.48 37.40 -18.88
CA ARG A 22 -39.55 36.29 -18.74
C ARG A 22 -39.21 36.14 -17.26
N GLU A 23 -40.15 35.60 -16.49
CA GLU A 23 -39.76 34.66 -15.45
C GLU A 23 -39.31 33.39 -16.18
N VAL A 24 -38.06 33.41 -16.68
CA VAL A 24 -37.37 32.17 -17.01
C VAL A 24 -36.89 31.62 -15.68
N MET A 25 -37.74 30.81 -15.05
CA MET A 25 -37.38 29.59 -14.32
C MET A 25 -35.98 29.56 -13.69
N GLU A 26 -35.66 30.52 -12.83
CA GLU A 26 -34.41 30.56 -12.06
C GLU A 26 -34.55 29.70 -10.79
N ILE A 27 -35.03 28.46 -10.93
CA ILE A 27 -35.28 27.55 -9.79
C ILE A 27 -34.73 26.12 -10.01
N GLU A 28 -34.32 25.72 -11.23
CA GLU A 28 -33.67 24.41 -11.46
C GLU A 28 -32.12 24.49 -11.60
N ASP A 29 -31.57 25.63 -11.99
CA ASP A 29 -30.13 25.77 -12.35
C ASP A 29 -29.17 25.82 -11.14
N ASN A 30 -29.64 26.29 -9.97
CA ASN A 30 -28.83 26.32 -8.75
C ASN A 30 -28.50 24.92 -8.21
N GLY A 31 -29.33 23.92 -8.51
CA GLY A 31 -29.09 22.54 -8.11
C GLY A 31 -27.95 21.89 -8.89
N ILE A 32 -27.99 22.03 -10.23
CA ILE A 32 -27.01 21.44 -11.14
C ILE A 32 -25.65 22.11 -10.97
N ALA A 33 -25.59 23.45 -10.96
CA ALA A 33 -24.35 24.19 -10.74
C ALA A 33 -23.70 23.85 -9.38
N SER A 34 -24.52 23.74 -8.33
CA SER A 34 -24.03 23.34 -6.99
C SER A 34 -23.49 21.92 -6.97
N GLN A 35 -24.18 20.98 -7.64
CA GLN A 35 -23.75 19.59 -7.75
C GLN A 35 -22.46 19.44 -8.54
N LEU A 36 -22.36 20.06 -9.72
CA LEU A 36 -21.15 20.05 -10.54
C LEU A 36 -19.97 20.71 -9.82
N LYS A 37 -20.20 21.81 -9.13
CA LYS A 37 -19.17 22.45 -8.32
C LYS A 37 -18.65 21.52 -7.22
N LYS A 38 -19.55 20.86 -6.50
CA LYS A 38 -19.18 19.89 -5.47
C LYS A 38 -18.39 18.74 -6.07
N GLU A 39 -18.83 18.20 -7.20
CA GLU A 39 -18.13 17.13 -7.92
C GLU A 39 -16.74 17.56 -8.39
N ASN A 40 -16.59 18.79 -8.91
CA ASN A 40 -15.28 19.30 -9.34
C ASN A 40 -14.34 19.52 -8.14
N GLU A 41 -14.86 20.07 -7.04
CA GLU A 41 -14.09 20.19 -5.80
C GLU A 41 -13.65 18.81 -5.27
N GLU A 42 -14.48 17.78 -5.42
CA GLU A 42 -14.16 16.40 -5.07
C GLU A 42 -13.08 15.82 -5.98
N LEU A 43 -13.26 15.86 -7.30
CA LEU A 43 -12.29 15.36 -8.27
C LEU A 43 -10.94 16.05 -8.12
N GLN A 44 -10.93 17.38 -7.95
CA GLN A 44 -9.72 18.14 -7.72
C GLN A 44 -9.03 17.74 -6.41
N ARG A 45 -9.78 17.52 -5.33
CA ARG A 45 -9.24 17.06 -4.05
C ARG A 45 -8.61 15.68 -4.18
N VAL A 46 -9.30 14.73 -4.82
CA VAL A 46 -8.75 13.39 -5.10
C VAL A 46 -7.48 13.51 -5.92
N LEU A 47 -7.53 14.18 -7.07
CA LEU A 47 -6.41 14.33 -7.99
C LEU A 47 -5.17 14.92 -7.31
N THR A 48 -5.35 15.95 -6.48
CA THR A 48 -4.24 16.60 -5.76
C THR A 48 -3.74 15.83 -4.54
N SER A 49 -4.47 14.79 -4.12
CA SER A 49 -4.12 13.94 -2.99
C SER A 49 -3.43 12.63 -3.37
N ILE A 50 -3.48 12.21 -4.64
CA ILE A 50 -2.92 10.92 -5.07
C ILE A 50 -1.39 10.92 -4.98
N LEU A 51 -0.75 11.98 -5.48
CA LEU A 51 0.70 12.10 -5.51
C LEU A 51 1.17 13.17 -4.52
N PRO A 52 2.32 12.95 -3.85
CA PRO A 52 2.94 14.00 -3.04
C PRO A 52 3.33 15.19 -3.91
N LYS A 53 3.34 16.37 -3.30
CA LYS A 53 3.77 17.60 -3.97
C LYS A 53 5.30 17.65 -4.10
N GLU A 54 5.97 17.00 -3.17
CA GLU A 54 7.42 16.88 -3.06
C GLU A 54 8.02 16.19 -4.28
N GLN A 55 9.03 16.83 -4.88
CA GLN A 55 9.80 16.27 -6.00
C GLN A 55 11.08 15.58 -5.52
N LYS A 56 10.99 14.84 -4.42
CA LYS A 56 12.10 14.06 -3.85
C LYS A 56 11.66 12.63 -3.58
N ILE A 57 12.61 11.70 -3.62
CA ILE A 57 12.37 10.32 -3.23
C ILE A 57 12.01 10.29 -1.74
N MET A 58 10.93 9.60 -1.40
CA MET A 58 10.47 9.42 -0.03
C MET A 58 10.70 7.97 0.40
N TYR A 59 11.06 7.80 1.67
CA TYR A 59 11.30 6.50 2.27
C TYR A 59 10.48 6.39 3.56
N GLU A 60 9.99 5.18 3.84
CA GLU A 60 9.30 4.87 5.09
C GLU A 60 10.22 5.13 6.31
N ASN A 61 9.67 5.42 7.49
CA ASN A 61 10.45 5.33 8.73
C ASN A 61 10.90 3.87 8.96
N THR A 62 12.17 3.65 9.30
CA THR A 62 12.75 2.31 9.52
C THR A 62 11.96 1.46 10.51
N TYR A 63 11.28 2.07 11.49
CA TYR A 63 10.50 1.37 12.52
C TYR A 63 8.99 1.56 12.38
N ARG A 64 8.53 2.19 11.30
CA ARG A 64 7.10 2.42 11.02
C ARG A 64 6.39 3.15 12.16
N LEU A 65 7.12 4.06 12.81
CA LEU A 65 6.61 4.92 13.87
C LEU A 65 6.12 6.23 13.26
N ASP A 66 4.98 6.72 13.76
CA ASP A 66 4.55 8.10 13.52
C ASP A 66 5.55 9.08 14.14
N ASP A 67 5.71 10.24 13.51
CA ASP A 67 6.60 11.34 13.90
C ASP A 67 8.11 11.01 13.87
N ASP A 68 8.93 11.94 14.36
CA ASP A 68 10.38 11.77 14.55
C ASP A 68 10.73 10.78 15.68
N ARG A 69 9.80 9.89 16.07
CA ARG A 69 10.03 8.87 17.10
C ARG A 69 11.02 7.83 16.60
N TYR A 70 11.91 7.42 17.50
CA TYR A 70 12.92 6.41 17.24
C TYR A 70 12.79 5.26 18.23
N PHE A 71 12.78 4.03 17.71
CA PHE A 71 12.89 2.84 18.55
C PHE A 71 14.37 2.65 18.91
N SER A 72 14.69 2.83 20.18
CA SER A 72 16.07 2.82 20.70
C SER A 72 16.45 1.54 21.43
N ALA A 73 15.47 0.68 21.71
CA ALA A 73 15.70 -0.54 22.45
C ALA A 73 16.52 -1.53 21.61
N LYS A 74 17.52 -2.16 22.24
CA LYS A 74 18.36 -3.17 21.60
C LYS A 74 17.49 -4.36 21.19
N THR A 75 17.65 -4.83 19.96
CA THR A 75 17.00 -6.06 19.51
C THR A 75 17.92 -7.26 19.67
N LEU A 76 17.34 -8.37 20.10
CA LEU A 76 17.90 -9.70 20.17
C LEU A 76 17.61 -10.47 18.87
N SER A 77 18.30 -11.59 18.68
CA SER A 77 18.02 -12.47 17.56
C SER A 77 16.63 -13.08 17.69
N LEU A 78 15.93 -13.30 16.57
CA LEU A 78 14.64 -13.98 16.60
C LEU A 78 14.76 -15.39 17.19
N LEU A 79 15.88 -16.09 16.96
CA LEU A 79 16.14 -17.38 17.60
C LEU A 79 16.15 -17.29 19.13
N ASP A 80 16.73 -16.25 19.72
CA ASP A 80 16.67 -16.02 21.16
C ASP A 80 15.24 -15.77 21.64
N VAL A 81 14.46 -14.98 20.90
CA VAL A 81 13.04 -14.72 21.23
C VAL A 81 12.22 -16.01 21.17
N LEU A 82 12.47 -16.87 20.19
CA LEU A 82 11.80 -18.16 20.02
C LEU A 82 12.13 -19.14 21.16
N ASP A 83 13.40 -19.21 21.55
CA ASP A 83 13.91 -20.14 22.57
C ASP A 83 13.56 -19.69 24.00
N LYS A 84 13.79 -18.41 24.31
CA LYS A 84 13.70 -17.85 25.68
C LYS A 84 12.40 -17.11 25.95
N GLY A 85 11.63 -16.79 24.91
CA GLY A 85 10.41 -16.01 25.06
C GLY A 85 9.29 -16.76 25.76
N LYS A 86 8.54 -16.05 26.60
CA LYS A 86 7.30 -16.56 27.18
C LYS A 86 6.24 -16.66 26.08
N THR A 87 5.43 -17.72 26.16
CA THR A 87 4.27 -17.86 25.26
C THR A 87 3.21 -16.85 25.66
N ILE A 88 2.70 -16.10 24.68
CA ILE A 88 1.58 -15.17 24.86
C ILE A 88 0.30 -15.82 24.33
N ASN A 89 -0.75 -15.77 25.14
CA ASN A 89 -2.07 -16.20 24.71
C ASN A 89 -2.66 -15.15 23.75
N PHE A 90 -3.34 -15.62 22.72
CA PHE A 90 -3.98 -14.74 21.75
C PHE A 90 -5.26 -15.36 21.23
N THR A 91 -6.13 -14.52 20.69
CA THR A 91 -7.35 -14.95 20.00
C THR A 91 -7.35 -14.49 18.55
N LYS A 92 -8.22 -15.10 17.74
CA LYS A 92 -8.44 -14.75 16.33
C LYS A 92 -9.89 -14.32 16.13
N PRO A 93 -10.30 -13.11 16.56
CA PRO A 93 -11.68 -12.67 16.41
C PRO A 93 -12.15 -12.62 14.96
N TYR A 94 -11.21 -12.55 14.01
CA TYR A 94 -11.49 -12.66 12.58
C TYR A 94 -10.40 -13.46 11.87
N SER A 95 -10.82 -14.34 10.95
CA SER A 95 -9.92 -15.07 10.05
C SER A 95 -10.67 -15.44 8.78
N ASP A 96 -10.13 -15.06 7.63
CA ASP A 96 -10.58 -15.51 6.32
C ASP A 96 -9.36 -15.98 5.54
N ASN A 97 -9.29 -17.27 5.23
CA ASN A 97 -8.13 -17.87 4.57
C ASN A 97 -8.09 -17.57 3.06
N HIS A 98 -9.18 -17.09 2.46
CA HIS A 98 -9.27 -16.81 1.02
C HIS A 98 -9.42 -15.31 0.74
N TYR A 99 -9.21 -14.47 1.77
CA TYR A 99 -9.31 -13.03 1.62
C TYR A 99 -8.28 -12.51 0.61
N LYS A 100 -8.77 -11.73 -0.35
CA LYS A 100 -7.95 -11.09 -1.39
C LYS A 100 -7.81 -9.63 -1.03
N ARG A 101 -6.57 -9.20 -0.81
CA ARG A 101 -6.28 -7.84 -0.35
C ARG A 101 -6.61 -6.82 -1.44
N PRO A 102 -7.52 -5.85 -1.20
CA PRO A 102 -7.82 -4.82 -2.19
C PRO A 102 -6.66 -3.82 -2.31
N MET A 103 -6.21 -3.59 -3.53
CA MET A 103 -5.23 -2.57 -3.92
C MET A 103 -5.89 -1.29 -4.40
N TYR A 104 -7.13 -1.41 -4.86
CA TYR A 104 -7.98 -0.31 -5.26
C TYR A 104 -9.43 -0.73 -5.10
N ASP A 105 -10.23 0.17 -4.56
CA ASP A 105 -11.67 0.11 -4.60
C ASP A 105 -12.17 1.44 -5.16
N SER A 106 -13.05 1.37 -6.16
CA SER A 106 -13.64 2.54 -6.79
C SER A 106 -14.34 3.50 -5.82
N SER A 107 -14.80 3.00 -4.66
CA SER A 107 -15.38 3.79 -3.58
C SER A 107 -14.35 4.67 -2.86
N TRP A 108 -13.05 4.36 -2.91
CA TRP A 108 -12.01 5.19 -2.27
C TRP A 108 -11.90 6.61 -2.85
N ARG A 109 -12.61 6.91 -3.93
CA ARG A 109 -12.71 8.25 -4.54
C ARG A 109 -13.73 9.17 -3.85
N ASP A 110 -14.67 8.65 -3.06
CA ASP A 110 -15.82 9.43 -2.59
C ASP A 110 -15.49 10.41 -1.43
N PHE A 111 -16.38 11.40 -1.24
CA PHE A 111 -16.25 12.63 -0.43
C PHE A 111 -15.69 12.50 1.00
N TYR A 112 -15.75 11.32 1.61
CA TYR A 112 -15.39 11.12 3.02
C TYR A 112 -13.93 10.74 3.25
N PHE A 113 -13.12 10.57 2.20
CA PHE A 113 -11.88 9.82 2.34
C PHE A 113 -10.61 10.67 2.45
N ARG A 114 -9.93 10.46 3.58
CA ARG A 114 -8.72 11.14 4.04
C ARG A 114 -7.50 10.39 3.54
N HIS A 115 -7.08 10.65 2.30
CA HIS A 115 -5.83 10.12 1.74
C HIS A 115 -5.82 8.61 1.41
N TRP A 116 -6.97 7.95 1.26
CA TRP A 116 -7.01 6.52 0.89
C TRP A 116 -6.54 6.22 -0.54
N LEU A 117 -6.18 7.22 -1.33
CA LEU A 117 -5.52 7.06 -2.62
C LEU A 117 -4.13 7.70 -2.65
N TYR A 118 -3.64 8.20 -1.52
CA TYR A 118 -2.32 8.79 -1.42
C TYR A 118 -1.27 7.69 -1.60
N LEU A 119 -0.50 7.80 -2.68
CA LEU A 119 0.39 6.76 -3.15
C LEU A 119 1.45 6.35 -2.11
N PRO A 120 2.15 7.27 -1.41
CA PRO A 120 3.16 6.88 -0.43
C PRO A 120 2.62 5.98 0.68
N ASP A 121 1.44 6.26 1.20
CA ASP A 121 0.81 5.44 2.24
C ASP A 121 0.41 4.08 1.69
N LYS A 122 -0.10 4.03 0.45
CA LYS A 122 -0.45 2.76 -0.21
C LYS A 122 0.76 1.90 -0.59
N ILE A 123 1.89 2.52 -0.94
CA ILE A 123 3.13 1.79 -1.18
C ILE A 123 3.69 1.26 0.13
N THR A 124 3.63 2.06 1.20
CA THR A 124 3.94 1.60 2.56
C THR A 124 3.08 0.38 2.91
N ASP A 125 1.76 0.48 2.76
CA ASP A 125 0.85 -0.63 2.97
C ASP A 125 1.20 -1.86 2.12
N ALA A 126 1.56 -1.68 0.85
CA ALA A 126 1.92 -2.77 -0.05
C ALA A 126 3.18 -3.52 0.40
N HIS A 127 4.17 -2.81 0.96
CA HIS A 127 5.40 -3.42 1.48
C HIS A 127 5.15 -4.34 2.68
N HIS A 128 4.05 -4.15 3.40
CA HIS A 128 3.78 -4.79 4.69
C HIS A 128 2.60 -5.75 4.68
N ARG A 129 2.67 -6.72 5.58
CA ARG A 129 1.65 -7.73 5.87
C ARG A 129 1.01 -7.52 7.23
N MET A 130 1.69 -6.84 8.16
CA MET A 130 1.24 -6.63 9.53
C MET A 130 0.99 -5.15 9.82
N PHE A 131 -0.13 -4.90 10.50
CA PHE A 131 -0.56 -3.57 10.89
C PHE A 131 -1.15 -3.59 12.31
N ILE A 132 -0.93 -2.53 13.07
CA ILE A 132 -1.56 -2.34 14.37
C ILE A 132 -2.83 -1.51 14.18
N PHE A 133 -3.96 -1.98 14.72
CA PHE A 133 -5.17 -1.16 14.74
C PHE A 133 -4.94 0.11 15.54
N PRO A 134 -5.28 1.30 15.01
CA PRO A 134 -5.12 2.53 15.74
C PRO A 134 -6.17 2.67 16.84
N PHE A 135 -5.93 3.60 17.76
CA PHE A 135 -6.90 4.02 18.76
C PHE A 135 -7.79 5.15 18.21
N GLY A 136 -9.05 5.18 18.66
CA GLY A 136 -10.01 6.24 18.35
C GLY A 136 -10.85 5.95 17.09
N GLY A 137 -12.15 6.23 17.18
CA GLY A 137 -13.12 5.85 16.14
C GLY A 137 -12.81 6.44 14.75
N SER A 138 -12.29 7.67 14.69
CA SER A 138 -11.91 8.29 13.42
C SER A 138 -10.72 7.58 12.78
N SER A 139 -9.67 7.29 13.54
CA SER A 139 -8.48 6.59 13.04
C SER A 139 -8.82 5.15 12.63
N ILE A 140 -9.71 4.49 13.37
CA ILE A 140 -10.21 3.15 13.03
C ILE A 140 -10.99 3.18 11.71
N PHE A 141 -11.85 4.19 11.50
CA PHE A 141 -12.56 4.37 10.23
C PHE A 141 -11.58 4.55 9.06
N ASP A 142 -10.59 5.41 9.23
CA ASP A 142 -9.56 5.67 8.21
C ASP A 142 -8.75 4.40 7.92
N PHE A 143 -8.33 3.67 8.96
CA PHE A 143 -7.60 2.42 8.84
C PHE A 143 -8.38 1.33 8.11
N ILE A 144 -9.65 1.11 8.48
CA ILE A 144 -10.53 0.12 7.85
C ILE A 144 -10.69 0.41 6.36
N GLY A 145 -10.91 1.68 6.02
CA GLY A 145 -11.04 2.10 4.63
C GLY A 145 -9.75 1.99 3.84
N GLN A 146 -8.63 2.41 4.43
CA GLN A 146 -7.31 2.29 3.83
C GLN A 146 -6.93 0.82 3.56
N GLN A 147 -7.26 -0.09 4.48
CA GLN A 147 -6.99 -1.52 4.31
C GLN A 147 -8.09 -2.25 3.50
N GLY A 148 -9.22 -1.58 3.19
CA GLY A 148 -10.35 -2.13 2.45
C GLY A 148 -11.03 -3.32 3.14
N ILE A 149 -11.06 -3.31 4.48
CA ILE A 149 -11.70 -4.35 5.28
C ILE A 149 -13.08 -3.89 5.75
N SER A 150 -13.95 -4.82 6.13
CA SER A 150 -15.20 -4.46 6.82
C SER A 150 -14.92 -4.09 8.28
N PRO A 151 -15.78 -3.26 8.91
CA PRO A 151 -15.65 -2.97 10.33
C PRO A 151 -15.64 -4.24 11.19
N LEU A 152 -14.68 -4.31 12.11
CA LEU A 152 -14.52 -5.44 13.03
C LEU A 152 -14.81 -4.99 14.46
N SER A 153 -15.52 -5.86 15.19
CA SER A 153 -15.75 -5.68 16.63
C SER A 153 -14.58 -6.30 17.39
N VAL A 154 -13.61 -5.48 17.74
CA VAL A 154 -12.49 -5.86 18.63
C VAL A 154 -12.39 -4.87 19.77
N ASP A 155 -11.86 -5.30 20.91
CA ASP A 155 -11.58 -4.39 22.02
C ASP A 155 -10.27 -3.66 21.75
N TYR A 156 -10.37 -2.37 21.47
CA TYR A 156 -9.23 -1.51 21.20
C TYR A 156 -8.50 -1.04 22.45
N HIS A 157 -9.06 -1.25 23.65
CA HIS A 157 -8.52 -0.60 24.85
C HIS A 157 -7.65 -1.51 25.71
N SER A 158 -8.15 -2.70 26.08
CA SER A 158 -7.37 -3.63 26.91
C SER A 158 -6.50 -4.58 26.08
N HIS A 159 -6.70 -4.60 24.75
CA HIS A 159 -5.98 -5.45 23.84
C HIS A 159 -5.25 -4.66 22.75
N ILE A 160 -4.11 -5.21 22.33
CA ILE A 160 -3.50 -4.84 21.06
C ILE A 160 -4.04 -5.76 19.97
N ASN A 161 -4.50 -5.15 18.88
CA ASN A 161 -5.09 -5.86 17.75
C ASN A 161 -4.19 -5.67 16.53
N LEU A 162 -3.80 -6.78 15.90
CA LEU A 162 -2.93 -6.82 14.75
C LEU A 162 -3.69 -7.36 13.55
N LEU A 163 -3.77 -6.59 12.47
CA LEU A 163 -4.24 -7.05 11.17
C LEU A 163 -3.08 -7.69 10.41
N ILE A 164 -3.28 -8.92 9.92
CA ILE A 164 -2.23 -9.71 9.27
C ILE A 164 -2.75 -10.27 7.94
N TYR A 165 -2.11 -9.89 6.84
CA TYR A 165 -2.35 -10.43 5.50
C TYR A 165 -1.38 -11.55 5.16
N ASN A 166 -1.84 -12.52 4.36
CA ASN A 166 -0.96 -13.46 3.65
C ASN A 166 0.02 -14.20 4.59
N PHE A 167 -0.44 -14.47 5.80
CA PHE A 167 0.34 -15.13 6.85
C PHE A 167 -0.61 -15.76 7.87
N GLN A 168 -0.32 -16.99 8.27
CA GLN A 168 -1.07 -17.72 9.27
C GLN A 168 -0.27 -17.81 10.55
N VAL A 169 -0.69 -17.08 11.58
CA VAL A 169 -0.04 -17.11 12.90
C VAL A 169 -0.44 -18.40 13.64
N GLU A 170 0.55 -19.09 14.19
CA GLU A 170 0.40 -20.34 14.94
C GLU A 170 0.78 -20.18 16.42
N ALA A 171 1.74 -19.31 16.73
CA ALA A 171 2.17 -19.05 18.10
C ALA A 171 2.68 -17.60 18.27
N ILE A 172 2.70 -17.11 19.50
CA ILE A 172 3.29 -15.81 19.84
C ILE A 172 4.26 -15.97 21.00
N LYS A 173 5.45 -15.39 20.84
CA LYS A 173 6.51 -15.35 21.85
C LYS A 173 6.87 -13.92 22.18
N HIS A 174 6.97 -13.61 23.47
CA HIS A 174 7.44 -12.31 23.94
C HIS A 174 8.73 -12.47 24.72
N TYR A 175 9.75 -11.70 24.34
CA TYR A 175 11.00 -11.62 25.07
C TYR A 175 11.54 -10.20 25.03
N ASP A 176 11.73 -9.61 26.21
CA ASP A 176 12.17 -8.22 26.40
C ASP A 176 11.29 -7.19 25.64
N ASN A 177 11.84 -6.56 24.60
CA ASN A 177 11.22 -5.55 23.77
C ASN A 177 10.71 -6.10 22.42
N GLN A 178 10.65 -7.42 22.26
CA GLN A 178 10.28 -8.08 21.02
C GLN A 178 9.11 -9.06 21.20
N VAL A 179 8.16 -9.00 20.28
CA VAL A 179 7.03 -9.93 20.18
C VAL A 179 7.11 -10.61 18.82
N ALA A 180 7.45 -11.89 18.81
CA ALA A 180 7.49 -12.71 17.60
C ALA A 180 6.15 -13.41 17.38
N LEU A 181 5.47 -13.08 16.30
CA LEU A 181 4.30 -13.79 15.77
C LEU A 181 4.79 -14.86 14.80
N ILE A 182 4.78 -16.10 15.26
CA ILE A 182 5.38 -17.24 14.58
C ILE A 182 4.31 -17.96 13.76
N GLY A 183 4.61 -18.26 12.51
CA GLY A 183 3.66 -18.91 11.63
C GLY A 183 4.17 -19.15 10.22
N LYS A 184 3.25 -19.28 9.27
CA LYS A 184 3.58 -19.62 7.88
C LYS A 184 3.06 -18.55 6.93
N PRO A 185 3.89 -18.03 6.02
CA PRO A 185 3.41 -17.24 4.89
C PRO A 185 2.33 -17.99 4.09
N ARG A 186 1.38 -17.22 3.56
CA ARG A 186 0.32 -17.69 2.66
C ARG A 186 0.27 -16.78 1.44
N ARG A 187 -0.29 -17.25 0.34
CA ARG A 187 -0.50 -16.42 -0.87
C ARG A 187 -1.70 -15.48 -0.74
N GLU A 188 -2.65 -15.86 0.12
CA GLU A 188 -3.89 -15.14 0.40
C GLU A 188 -4.27 -15.33 1.88
N GLY A 189 -5.26 -14.56 2.30
CA GLY A 189 -5.85 -14.65 3.62
C GLY A 189 -5.60 -13.43 4.50
N LEU A 190 -6.44 -13.29 5.51
CA LEU A 190 -6.47 -12.21 6.48
C LEU A 190 -6.79 -12.75 7.86
N GLN A 191 -6.05 -12.31 8.88
CA GLN A 191 -6.34 -12.62 10.29
C GLN A 191 -6.27 -11.34 11.11
N VAL A 192 -7.14 -11.23 12.11
CA VAL A 192 -6.93 -10.30 13.22
C VAL A 192 -6.46 -11.10 14.42
N ILE A 193 -5.31 -10.73 14.96
CA ILE A 193 -4.71 -11.32 16.14
C ILE A 193 -4.87 -10.36 17.30
N THR A 194 -5.42 -10.84 18.41
CA THR A 194 -5.71 -10.02 19.58
C THR A 194 -4.98 -10.58 20.79
N MET A 195 -4.23 -9.71 21.48
CA MET A 195 -3.46 -10.02 22.69
C MET A 195 -3.78 -9.02 23.79
N ILE A 196 -3.81 -9.46 25.05
CA ILE A 196 -3.98 -8.57 26.20
C ILE A 196 -2.70 -7.71 26.32
N GLN A 197 -2.84 -6.39 26.42
CA GLN A 197 -1.67 -5.49 26.47
C GLN A 197 -0.85 -5.69 27.75
N ASP A 198 -1.52 -5.91 28.88
CA ASP A 198 -0.88 -6.09 30.19
C ASP A 198 0.00 -7.36 30.23
N ASP A 199 -0.33 -8.40 29.45
CA ASP A 199 0.51 -9.61 29.34
C ASP A 199 1.87 -9.33 28.68
N LEU A 200 1.99 -8.21 27.96
CA LEU A 200 3.19 -7.76 27.26
C LEU A 200 4.01 -6.74 28.07
N LEU A 201 3.51 -6.32 29.23
CA LEU A 201 4.16 -5.38 30.12
C LEU A 201 4.90 -6.11 31.25
N ASP A 202 6.00 -5.51 31.69
CA ASP A 202 6.67 -5.90 32.93
C ASP A 202 5.93 -5.29 34.13
N GLU A 203 6.02 -5.90 35.30
CA GLU A 203 5.33 -5.43 36.50
C GLU A 203 5.74 -3.97 36.83
N GLY A 204 4.74 -3.10 37.03
CA GLY A 204 4.95 -1.68 37.33
C GLY A 204 5.27 -0.79 36.13
N VAL A 205 5.29 -1.33 34.90
CA VAL A 205 5.49 -0.53 33.68
C VAL A 205 4.14 -0.13 33.07
N SER A 206 3.89 1.17 32.97
CA SER A 206 2.64 1.72 32.42
C SER A 206 2.59 1.78 30.89
N LYS A 207 3.76 1.84 30.23
CA LYS A 207 3.87 1.87 28.76
C LYS A 207 5.22 1.33 28.30
N LYS A 208 5.22 0.63 27.16
CA LYS A 208 6.43 0.09 26.54
C LYS A 208 6.28 0.08 25.02
N ASP A 209 7.30 0.52 24.31
CA ASP A 209 7.38 0.31 22.87
C ASP A 209 7.95 -1.09 22.61
N LEU A 210 7.28 -1.84 21.76
CA LEU A 210 7.61 -3.21 21.40
C LEU A 210 7.79 -3.34 19.89
N LEU A 211 8.80 -4.09 19.48
CA LEU A 211 8.98 -4.51 18.10
C LEU A 211 8.18 -5.81 17.89
N PHE A 212 7.10 -5.73 17.13
CA PHE A 212 6.34 -6.87 16.66
C PHE A 212 6.97 -7.38 15.37
N GLN A 213 7.17 -8.69 15.27
CA GLN A 213 7.83 -9.33 14.12
C GLN A 213 7.01 -10.53 13.67
N LEU A 214 6.62 -10.57 12.39
CA LEU A 214 6.17 -11.80 11.74
C LEU A 214 7.39 -12.65 11.42
N ALA A 215 7.41 -13.91 11.87
CA ALA A 215 8.54 -14.79 11.66
C ALA A 215 8.13 -16.22 11.29
N THR A 216 8.93 -16.87 10.45
CA THR A 216 8.78 -18.31 10.19
C THR A 216 9.09 -19.14 11.44
N PRO A 217 8.77 -20.45 11.47
CA PRO A 217 9.03 -21.29 12.64
C PRO A 217 10.52 -21.41 13.03
N LYS A 218 11.45 -21.16 12.09
CA LYS A 218 12.89 -21.11 12.37
C LYS A 218 13.45 -19.69 12.57
N GLY A 219 12.58 -18.68 12.71
CA GLY A 219 13.01 -17.33 13.09
C GLY A 219 13.48 -16.46 11.94
N TYR A 220 13.04 -16.71 10.69
CA TYR A 220 13.26 -15.81 9.58
C TYR A 220 12.18 -14.71 9.58
N GLU A 221 12.57 -13.43 9.68
CA GLU A 221 11.64 -12.29 9.72
C GLU A 221 10.98 -12.08 8.35
N ILE A 222 9.66 -11.99 8.32
CA ILE A 222 8.87 -11.74 7.10
C ILE A 222 8.41 -10.29 7.04
N ASP A 223 8.04 -9.72 8.20
CA ASP A 223 7.60 -8.34 8.34
C ASP A 223 7.74 -7.89 9.80
N TYR A 224 7.67 -6.60 10.06
CA TYR A 224 7.76 -6.06 11.41
C TYR A 224 7.05 -4.70 11.53
N ILE A 225 6.71 -4.32 12.76
CA ILE A 225 6.18 -2.99 13.11
C ILE A 225 6.51 -2.68 14.56
N VAL A 226 6.79 -1.42 14.90
CA VAL A 226 6.87 -1.00 16.30
C VAL A 226 5.51 -0.49 16.76
N GLY A 227 5.06 -1.00 17.90
CA GLY A 227 3.81 -0.59 18.54
C GLY A 227 4.03 -0.26 20.00
N GLN A 228 3.21 0.64 20.54
CA GLN A 228 3.22 0.92 21.96
C GLN A 228 2.12 0.12 22.65
N VAL A 229 2.47 -0.62 23.69
CA VAL A 229 1.52 -1.20 24.63
C VAL A 229 1.41 -0.30 25.86
N ARG A 230 0.20 -0.21 26.42
CA ARG A 230 -0.11 0.63 27.58
C ARG A 230 -0.92 -0.14 28.60
N ASN A 231 -0.71 0.16 29.86
CA ASN A 231 -1.57 -0.33 30.92
C ASN A 231 -2.97 0.27 30.74
N TYR A 232 -3.99 -0.59 30.86
CA TYR A 232 -5.37 -0.20 30.59
C TYR A 232 -5.88 0.91 31.53
N ASN A 233 -5.56 0.82 32.82
CA ASN A 233 -6.10 1.76 33.81
C ASN A 233 -5.55 3.17 33.58
N ASP A 234 -4.25 3.29 33.32
CA ASP A 234 -3.58 4.56 33.06
C ASP A 234 -4.11 5.22 31.77
N MET A 235 -4.32 4.42 30.71
CA MET A 235 -4.88 4.91 29.45
C MET A 235 -6.29 5.48 29.63
N MET A 236 -7.15 4.83 30.42
CA MET A 236 -8.51 5.30 30.66
C MET A 236 -8.55 6.63 31.44
N GLU A 237 -7.54 6.94 32.25
CA GLU A 237 -7.43 8.25 32.90
C GLU A 237 -7.02 9.36 31.95
N GLU A 238 -6.16 9.07 30.96
CA GLU A 238 -5.73 10.04 29.95
C GLU A 238 -6.87 10.42 28.99
N ILE A 239 -7.65 9.43 28.53
CA ILE A 239 -8.77 9.65 27.60
C ILE A 239 -9.80 10.63 28.19
N LYS A 240 -10.08 10.52 29.50
CA LYS A 240 -11.03 11.40 30.20
C LYS A 240 -10.62 12.88 30.19
N LYS A 241 -9.32 13.19 30.01
CA LYS A 241 -8.79 14.55 30.12
C LYS A 241 -8.82 15.35 28.80
N ASN A 242 -8.94 14.70 27.65
CA ASN A 242 -8.55 15.30 26.35
C ASN A 242 -9.65 15.34 25.27
N THR A 243 -10.93 15.43 25.63
CA THR A 243 -12.02 15.48 24.63
C THR A 243 -12.24 16.92 24.13
N VAL A 244 -12.08 17.20 22.83
CA VAL A 244 -12.41 18.51 22.22
C VAL A 244 -13.09 18.31 20.86
N SER A 245 -14.04 19.19 20.52
CA SER A 245 -14.81 19.23 19.27
C SER A 245 -14.24 20.24 18.27
N GLN A 246 -14.40 19.93 16.97
CA GLN A 246 -13.99 20.78 15.84
C GLN A 246 -15.18 21.50 15.19
N THR A 247 -14.91 22.69 14.66
CA THR A 247 -15.75 23.45 13.72
C THR A 247 -14.93 23.80 12.48
N CYS A 248 -15.56 23.75 11.30
CA CYS A 248 -14.98 24.17 10.02
C CYS A 248 -15.75 25.36 9.43
N ILE A 249 -15.04 26.21 8.69
CA ILE A 249 -15.56 27.37 7.94
C ILE A 249 -15.32 27.11 6.45
N HIS A 250 -16.32 27.36 5.60
CA HIS A 250 -16.22 27.29 4.14
C HIS A 250 -16.20 28.69 3.52
N VAL A 251 -15.49 28.84 2.40
CA VAL A 251 -15.49 30.04 1.54
C VAL A 251 -15.91 29.62 0.12
N SER A 252 -16.68 30.48 -0.55
CA SER A 252 -17.25 30.24 -1.89
C SER A 252 -16.72 31.22 -2.95
N ILE A 253 -16.48 30.72 -4.16
CA ILE A 253 -16.24 31.48 -5.40
C ILE A 253 -17.33 31.11 -6.44
N HIS A 254 -17.74 32.04 -7.29
CA HIS A 254 -18.72 31.83 -8.37
C HIS A 254 -18.03 31.46 -9.70
N LYS A 255 -18.56 30.42 -10.38
CA LYS A 255 -18.25 29.99 -11.75
C LYS A 255 -19.58 29.74 -12.50
N THR A 256 -19.57 29.81 -13.83
CA THR A 256 -20.72 29.46 -14.70
C THR A 256 -20.87 27.95 -14.89
N ILE A 257 -22.03 27.47 -15.37
CA ILE A 257 -22.30 26.02 -15.56
C ILE A 257 -21.39 25.42 -16.65
N GLU A 258 -21.23 26.10 -17.79
CA GLU A 258 -20.36 25.63 -18.88
C GLU A 258 -18.90 25.48 -18.41
N GLU A 259 -18.41 26.42 -17.60
CA GLU A 259 -17.08 26.32 -16.98
C GLU A 259 -16.99 25.14 -16.02
N LEU A 260 -18.04 24.84 -15.26
CA LEU A 260 -18.08 23.69 -14.35
C LEU A 260 -18.14 22.36 -15.11
N GLU A 261 -18.86 22.27 -16.23
CA GLU A 261 -18.88 21.06 -17.06
C GLU A 261 -17.52 20.80 -17.72
N GLN A 262 -16.86 21.86 -18.21
CA GLN A 262 -15.53 21.75 -18.79
C GLN A 262 -14.49 21.34 -17.75
N ASP A 263 -14.48 21.99 -16.58
CA ASP A 263 -13.64 21.61 -15.44
C ASP A 263 -13.86 20.14 -15.07
N ASN A 264 -15.11 19.68 -15.04
CA ASN A 264 -15.46 18.30 -14.72
C ASN A 264 -14.84 17.30 -15.71
N MET A 265 -15.00 17.57 -17.01
CA MET A 265 -14.43 16.73 -18.07
C MET A 265 -12.90 16.68 -17.99
N ASP A 266 -12.26 17.82 -17.79
CA ASP A 266 -10.80 17.91 -17.69
C ASP A 266 -10.28 17.19 -16.44
N LEU A 267 -10.94 17.35 -15.29
CA LEU A 267 -10.59 16.66 -14.06
C LEU A 267 -10.78 15.15 -14.16
N LYS A 268 -11.87 14.67 -14.79
CA LYS A 268 -12.08 13.23 -15.03
C LYS A 268 -11.03 12.66 -15.96
N LYS A 269 -10.68 13.38 -17.02
CA LYS A 269 -9.60 13.01 -17.94
C LYS A 269 -8.26 12.92 -17.21
N ASP A 270 -7.93 13.92 -16.39
CA ASP A 270 -6.69 13.92 -15.63
C ASP A 270 -6.63 12.79 -14.60
N LEU A 271 -7.75 12.52 -13.92
CA LEU A 271 -7.85 11.44 -12.95
C LEU A 271 -7.70 10.05 -13.60
N SER A 272 -8.18 9.89 -14.84
CA SER A 272 -8.10 8.64 -15.60
C SER A 272 -6.68 8.16 -15.89
N TYR A 273 -5.69 9.04 -15.86
CA TYR A 273 -4.27 8.65 -15.97
C TYR A 273 -3.76 7.92 -14.74
N TYR A 274 -4.40 8.10 -13.58
CA TYR A 274 -3.92 7.57 -12.31
C TYR A 274 -4.74 6.37 -11.84
N ILE A 275 -6.06 6.40 -12.01
CA ILE A 275 -6.96 5.36 -11.48
C ILE A 275 -8.05 4.99 -12.48
N PRO A 276 -8.64 3.78 -12.37
CA PRO A 276 -9.83 3.41 -13.14
C PRO A 276 -10.98 4.40 -12.90
N MET A 277 -11.71 4.74 -13.96
CA MET A 277 -12.86 5.66 -13.86
C MET A 277 -14.19 4.96 -13.65
N ASP A 278 -14.29 3.66 -13.97
CA ASP A 278 -15.51 2.86 -13.80
C ASP A 278 -15.96 2.77 -12.33
N GLN A 279 -17.26 2.59 -12.13
CA GLN A 279 -17.84 2.33 -10.80
C GLN A 279 -17.78 0.82 -10.49
N GLN A 280 -17.74 0.47 -9.21
CA GLN A 280 -17.74 -0.92 -8.71
C GLN A 280 -16.51 -1.75 -9.14
N VAL A 281 -15.41 -1.09 -9.49
CA VAL A 281 -14.14 -1.76 -9.76
C VAL A 281 -13.41 -2.00 -8.45
N VAL A 282 -13.05 -3.25 -8.21
CA VAL A 282 -12.13 -3.67 -7.14
C VAL A 282 -10.95 -4.39 -7.79
N ILE A 283 -9.74 -3.87 -7.56
CA ILE A 283 -8.49 -4.52 -7.96
C ILE A 283 -7.88 -5.11 -6.70
N THR A 284 -7.59 -6.40 -6.73
CA THR A 284 -7.02 -7.14 -5.60
C THR A 284 -5.58 -7.57 -5.90
N ASN A 285 -4.86 -8.01 -4.87
CA ASN A 285 -3.51 -8.55 -4.99
C ASN A 285 -3.41 -9.74 -5.96
N GLN A 286 -4.50 -10.47 -6.18
CA GLN A 286 -4.52 -11.57 -7.18
C GLN A 286 -4.53 -11.07 -8.61
N ASN A 287 -4.98 -9.83 -8.86
CA ASN A 287 -4.91 -9.21 -10.18
C ASN A 287 -3.47 -8.77 -10.53
N CYS A 288 -2.57 -8.71 -9.54
CA CYS A 288 -1.18 -8.28 -9.71
C CYS A 288 -0.27 -9.33 -10.34
N ARG A 289 -0.67 -10.61 -10.30
CA ARG A 289 0.10 -11.73 -10.86
C ARG A 289 -0.77 -12.65 -11.70
N PRO A 290 -0.19 -13.43 -12.63
CA PRO A 290 -0.94 -14.43 -13.37
C PRO A 290 -1.70 -15.36 -12.40
N PRO A 291 -2.95 -15.74 -12.74
CA PRO A 291 -3.72 -16.66 -11.90
C PRO A 291 -2.97 -17.95 -11.62
N ILE A 292 -3.08 -18.44 -10.38
CA ILE A 292 -2.48 -19.71 -9.95
C ILE A 292 -3.02 -20.88 -10.78
N ASP A 293 -4.25 -20.78 -11.29
CA ASP A 293 -4.86 -21.82 -12.14
C ASP A 293 -4.18 -21.97 -13.51
N ASN A 294 -3.38 -20.98 -13.92
CA ASN A 294 -2.51 -21.07 -15.10
C ASN A 294 -1.12 -21.64 -14.78
N MET A 295 -0.91 -22.17 -13.56
CA MET A 295 0.39 -22.73 -13.19
C MET A 295 0.69 -24.04 -13.93
N PRO A 296 1.96 -24.28 -14.29
CA PRO A 296 2.37 -25.53 -14.91
C PRO A 296 2.23 -26.71 -13.92
N SER A 297 1.12 -27.45 -14.00
CA SER A 297 0.78 -28.59 -13.12
C SER A 297 0.84 -28.30 -11.60
N LYS A 298 0.49 -29.28 -10.76
CA LYS A 298 0.35 -29.08 -9.30
C LYS A 298 1.71 -28.73 -8.69
N SER A 299 1.86 -27.52 -8.14
CA SER A 299 3.05 -27.09 -7.37
C SER A 299 3.55 -28.23 -6.49
N LEU A 300 4.81 -28.63 -6.67
CA LEU A 300 5.43 -29.64 -5.85
C LEU A 300 5.70 -29.07 -4.46
N ASP A 301 5.74 -29.94 -3.45
CA ASP A 301 6.07 -29.51 -2.10
C ASP A 301 7.56 -29.11 -2.01
N MET A 302 7.85 -28.10 -1.19
CA MET A 302 9.20 -27.53 -1.08
C MET A 302 10.25 -28.53 -0.61
N ALA A 303 9.85 -29.54 0.17
CA ALA A 303 10.78 -30.56 0.66
C ALA A 303 11.22 -31.47 -0.48
N SER A 304 10.29 -31.87 -1.36
CA SER A 304 10.60 -32.62 -2.58
C SER A 304 11.52 -31.84 -3.50
N VAL A 305 11.25 -30.56 -3.74
CA VAL A 305 12.11 -29.71 -4.59
C VAL A 305 13.51 -29.57 -4.00
N LYS A 306 13.64 -29.37 -2.68
CA LYS A 306 14.96 -29.30 -2.02
C LYS A 306 15.72 -30.62 -2.07
N ALA A 307 15.02 -31.75 -1.97
CA ALA A 307 15.64 -33.08 -1.95
C ALA A 307 16.06 -33.57 -3.35
N GLN A 308 15.28 -33.25 -4.37
CA GLN A 308 15.43 -33.80 -5.73
C GLN A 308 15.89 -32.75 -6.76
N GLY A 309 15.84 -31.48 -6.41
CA GLY A 309 16.18 -30.39 -7.31
C GLY A 309 17.66 -30.34 -7.64
N THR A 310 17.95 -30.05 -8.90
CA THR A 310 19.30 -29.84 -9.40
C THR A 310 19.70 -28.38 -9.17
N PRO A 311 20.89 -28.10 -8.59
CA PRO A 311 21.40 -26.75 -8.49
C PRO A 311 21.53 -26.08 -9.86
N ILE A 312 21.09 -24.83 -9.97
CA ILE A 312 21.31 -23.99 -11.13
C ILE A 312 22.43 -23.01 -10.82
N GLU A 313 23.43 -22.92 -11.68
CA GLU A 313 24.43 -21.85 -11.60
C GLU A 313 23.80 -20.50 -11.96
N TYR A 314 24.12 -19.47 -11.18
CA TYR A 314 23.62 -18.12 -11.39
C TYR A 314 24.72 -17.08 -11.16
N GLY A 315 24.64 -15.95 -11.86
CA GLY A 315 25.48 -14.78 -11.63
C GLY A 315 24.76 -13.71 -10.82
N ILE A 316 25.52 -12.81 -10.20
CA ILE A 316 24.99 -11.60 -9.56
C ILE A 316 25.42 -10.40 -10.42
N MET A 317 24.45 -9.81 -11.11
CA MET A 317 24.67 -8.66 -12.03
C MET A 317 24.55 -7.31 -11.31
N TYR A 318 23.81 -7.29 -10.21
CA TYR A 318 23.64 -6.13 -9.36
C TYR A 318 23.49 -6.57 -7.91
N GLN A 319 24.13 -5.85 -7.00
CA GLN A 319 23.98 -6.06 -5.56
C GLN A 319 24.09 -4.71 -4.84
N ASN A 320 23.05 -4.39 -4.08
CA ASN A 320 23.07 -3.27 -3.16
C ASN A 320 22.39 -3.71 -1.86
N THR A 321 23.17 -4.13 -0.88
CA THR A 321 22.67 -4.63 0.42
C THR A 321 22.05 -3.52 1.29
N ALA A 322 22.38 -2.27 1.01
CA ALA A 322 21.84 -1.10 1.70
C ALA A 322 20.59 -0.52 1.01
N PHE A 323 20.19 -1.06 -0.14
CA PHE A 323 19.05 -0.55 -0.91
C PHE A 323 17.78 -0.55 -0.06
N LYS A 324 17.21 0.63 0.13
CA LYS A 324 15.93 0.82 0.78
C LYS A 324 14.92 1.12 -0.31
N ARG A 325 13.85 0.31 -0.39
CA ARG A 325 12.76 0.60 -1.32
C ARG A 325 12.11 1.93 -0.95
N PRO A 326 11.91 2.85 -1.90
CA PRO A 326 11.19 4.08 -1.63
C PRO A 326 9.69 3.79 -1.52
N ILE A 327 9.00 4.65 -0.77
CA ILE A 327 7.53 4.69 -0.75
C ILE A 327 7.00 5.67 -1.81
N TYR A 328 7.87 6.53 -2.34
CA TYR A 328 7.58 7.34 -3.51
C TYR A 328 8.86 7.73 -4.23
N ASP A 329 8.79 7.72 -5.56
CA ASP A 329 9.82 8.23 -6.45
C ASP A 329 9.17 9.15 -7.49
N PRO A 330 9.64 10.40 -7.66
CA PRO A 330 9.10 11.32 -8.66
C PRO A 330 9.04 10.75 -10.07
N ILE A 331 9.92 9.79 -10.43
CA ILE A 331 9.91 9.14 -11.75
C ILE A 331 8.62 8.35 -12.00
N TRP A 332 7.95 7.88 -10.94
CA TRP A 332 6.71 7.13 -11.06
C TRP A 332 5.60 7.96 -11.66
N LYS A 333 5.54 9.27 -11.38
CA LYS A 333 4.56 10.16 -12.02
C LYS A 333 4.70 10.12 -13.54
N THR A 334 5.92 10.26 -14.03
CA THR A 334 6.22 10.19 -15.47
C THR A 334 5.89 8.82 -16.04
N THR A 335 6.25 7.74 -15.33
CA THR A 335 5.99 6.37 -15.76
C THR A 335 4.49 6.07 -15.83
N ILE A 336 3.71 6.49 -14.83
CA ILE A 336 2.26 6.34 -14.77
C ILE A 336 1.61 7.05 -15.97
N GLN A 337 2.00 8.30 -16.23
CA GLN A 337 1.43 9.12 -17.30
C GLN A 337 1.82 8.64 -18.71
N GLN A 338 3.06 8.19 -18.91
CA GLN A 338 3.58 7.82 -20.24
C GLN A 338 3.22 6.39 -20.64
N ASN A 339 3.23 5.46 -19.68
CA ASN A 339 3.02 4.03 -19.96
C ASN A 339 1.59 3.57 -19.65
N GLY A 340 0.69 4.50 -19.31
CA GLY A 340 -0.70 4.19 -18.91
C GLY A 340 -0.79 3.29 -17.68
N THR A 341 0.26 3.25 -16.87
CA THR A 341 0.37 2.36 -15.73
C THR A 341 -0.35 2.99 -14.55
N LEU A 342 -1.57 2.53 -14.25
CA LEU A 342 -2.37 3.10 -13.17
C LEU A 342 -1.71 2.88 -11.79
N VAL A 343 -2.00 3.77 -10.84
CA VAL A 343 -1.57 3.69 -9.44
C VAL A 343 -1.77 2.29 -8.82
N PRO A 344 -2.92 1.59 -9.02
CA PRO A 344 -3.10 0.25 -8.48
C PRO A 344 -2.03 -0.75 -8.95
N TYR A 345 -1.48 -0.59 -10.16
CA TYR A 345 -0.39 -1.42 -10.65
C TYR A 345 0.96 -1.08 -9.99
N GLN A 346 1.22 0.21 -9.73
CA GLN A 346 2.39 0.61 -8.94
C GLN A 346 2.33 0.03 -7.51
N ILE A 347 1.14 0.01 -6.91
CA ILE A 347 0.89 -0.65 -5.61
C ILE A 347 1.13 -2.16 -5.73
N CYS A 348 0.60 -2.81 -6.76
CA CYS A 348 0.83 -4.23 -7.05
C CYS A 348 2.32 -4.58 -7.11
N GLN A 349 3.12 -3.81 -7.88
CA GLN A 349 4.56 -4.03 -7.98
C GLN A 349 5.23 -3.94 -6.61
N ASN A 350 4.75 -3.06 -5.73
CA ASN A 350 5.34 -2.88 -4.42
C ASN A 350 4.97 -3.96 -3.40
N MET A 351 3.95 -4.79 -3.66
CA MET A 351 3.64 -5.96 -2.81
C MET A 351 4.67 -7.09 -2.90
N HIS A 352 5.52 -7.05 -3.92
CA HIS A 352 6.32 -8.19 -4.33
C HIS A 352 7.80 -7.94 -4.11
N ASN A 353 8.53 -9.03 -3.85
CA ASN A 353 9.98 -9.06 -3.65
C ASN A 353 10.69 -9.78 -4.80
N LEU A 354 9.94 -10.44 -5.69
CA LEU A 354 10.46 -11.24 -6.79
C LEU A 354 9.88 -10.77 -8.13
N PHE A 355 10.78 -10.48 -9.09
CA PHE A 355 10.44 -10.00 -10.42
C PHE A 355 11.28 -10.68 -11.48
N VAL A 356 10.69 -10.93 -12.65
CA VAL A 356 11.40 -11.30 -13.88
C VAL A 356 11.56 -10.02 -14.69
N LEU A 357 12.78 -9.69 -15.07
CA LEU A 357 13.04 -8.50 -15.87
C LEU A 357 12.67 -8.74 -17.34
N PRO A 358 12.10 -7.74 -18.05
CA PRO A 358 11.89 -7.81 -19.48
C PRO A 358 13.17 -8.13 -20.26
N THR A 359 13.03 -8.81 -21.39
CA THR A 359 14.15 -9.12 -22.28
C THR A 359 14.47 -7.99 -23.25
N ASN A 360 13.49 -7.10 -23.53
CA ASN A 360 13.72 -5.90 -24.32
C ASN A 360 14.51 -4.87 -23.48
N PRO A 361 15.66 -4.35 -23.96
CA PRO A 361 16.47 -3.40 -23.18
C PRO A 361 15.77 -2.09 -22.80
N GLU A 362 14.94 -1.53 -23.68
CA GLU A 362 14.22 -0.28 -23.40
C GLU A 362 13.13 -0.49 -22.34
N GLU A 363 12.35 -1.57 -22.49
CA GLU A 363 11.35 -1.96 -21.49
C GLU A 363 12.00 -2.28 -20.14
N GLN A 364 13.18 -2.91 -20.16
CA GLN A 364 13.91 -3.26 -18.95
C GLN A 364 14.37 -2.02 -18.19
N ILE A 365 14.87 -0.98 -18.87
CA ILE A 365 15.25 0.29 -18.24
C ILE A 365 14.02 0.94 -17.59
N LEU A 366 12.90 1.03 -18.31
CA LEU A 366 11.66 1.60 -17.80
C LEU A 366 11.12 0.82 -16.60
N TYR A 367 11.21 -0.51 -16.66
CA TYR A 367 10.77 -1.39 -15.58
C TYR A 367 11.63 -1.26 -14.31
N LEU A 368 12.96 -1.16 -14.47
CA LEU A 368 13.86 -0.90 -13.34
C LEU A 368 13.59 0.48 -12.73
N GLN A 369 13.32 1.50 -13.55
CA GLN A 369 12.93 2.84 -13.10
C GLN A 369 11.59 2.84 -12.35
N SER A 370 10.60 2.06 -12.80
CA SER A 370 9.32 1.92 -12.09
C SER A 370 9.48 1.26 -10.72
N LEU A 371 10.58 0.51 -10.52
CA LEU A 371 10.98 -0.11 -9.26
C LEU A 371 12.07 0.69 -8.52
N SER A 372 12.36 1.92 -8.96
CA SER A 372 13.34 2.85 -8.37
C SER A 372 14.78 2.35 -8.35
N ILE A 373 15.14 1.49 -9.31
CA ILE A 373 16.53 1.16 -9.63
C ILE A 373 17.01 2.12 -10.72
N HIS A 374 17.86 3.06 -10.32
CA HIS A 374 18.40 4.12 -11.20
C HIS A 374 19.79 3.80 -11.75
N ASP A 375 20.44 2.76 -11.21
CA ASP A 375 21.78 2.36 -11.60
C ASP A 375 21.80 1.87 -13.05
N LYS A 376 22.83 2.26 -13.80
CA LYS A 376 23.05 1.73 -15.15
C LYS A 376 23.58 0.30 -15.03
N ILE A 377 22.73 -0.67 -15.34
CA ILE A 377 23.07 -2.10 -15.26
C ILE A 377 23.08 -2.65 -16.69
N ASN A 378 24.21 -3.23 -17.10
CA ASN A 378 24.34 -3.84 -18.42
C ASN A 378 23.87 -5.29 -18.35
N LEU A 379 22.74 -5.57 -18.99
CA LEU A 379 22.10 -6.88 -19.01
C LEU A 379 21.99 -7.35 -20.47
N ASP A 380 22.48 -8.54 -20.77
CA ASP A 380 22.45 -9.19 -22.08
C ASP A 380 21.37 -10.29 -22.09
N ALA A 381 20.13 -9.90 -22.37
CA ALA A 381 18.99 -10.80 -22.40
C ALA A 381 19.03 -11.83 -23.54
N SER A 382 20.03 -11.78 -24.43
CA SER A 382 20.23 -12.80 -25.47
C SER A 382 20.78 -14.11 -24.91
N LYS A 383 21.45 -14.07 -23.75
CA LYS A 383 22.09 -15.24 -23.12
C LYS A 383 21.43 -15.64 -21.81
N ASP A 384 21.01 -14.64 -21.04
CA ASP A 384 20.50 -14.86 -19.70
C ASP A 384 19.03 -14.42 -19.57
N ARG A 385 18.37 -14.96 -18.55
CA ARG A 385 17.17 -14.41 -17.96
C ARG A 385 17.54 -13.75 -16.64
N TYR A 386 16.98 -12.58 -16.37
CA TYR A 386 17.32 -11.80 -15.18
C TYR A 386 16.16 -11.77 -14.19
N ILE A 387 16.50 -12.01 -12.92
CA ILE A 387 15.57 -12.01 -11.80
C ILE A 387 15.98 -10.92 -10.83
N LEU A 388 15.08 -9.98 -10.54
CA LEU A 388 15.27 -8.95 -9.53
C LEU A 388 14.64 -9.39 -8.21
N LEU A 389 15.43 -9.29 -7.15
CA LEU A 389 15.05 -9.58 -5.77
C LEU A 389 15.15 -8.31 -4.92
N PHE A 390 14.13 -8.03 -4.13
CA PHE A 390 14.19 -7.06 -3.04
C PHE A 390 14.12 -7.76 -1.68
N ASN A 391 14.80 -7.20 -0.69
CA ASN A 391 14.62 -7.59 0.72
C ASN A 391 14.82 -9.10 0.96
N PHE A 392 15.69 -9.72 0.17
CA PHE A 392 15.97 -11.14 0.20
C PHE A 392 17.40 -11.38 -0.30
N GLN A 393 18.20 -12.08 0.50
CA GLN A 393 19.57 -12.45 0.16
C GLN A 393 19.57 -13.88 -0.39
N PRO A 394 19.84 -14.10 -1.69
CA PRO A 394 19.87 -15.43 -2.28
C PRO A 394 21.12 -16.19 -1.86
N GLU A 395 20.96 -17.49 -1.59
CA GLU A 395 22.02 -18.41 -1.19
C GLU A 395 22.19 -19.54 -2.21
N GLN A 396 21.10 -20.05 -2.75
CA GLN A 396 21.10 -21.16 -3.70
C GLN A 396 19.87 -21.11 -4.61
N ILE A 397 20.01 -21.57 -5.85
CA ILE A 397 18.89 -21.79 -6.77
C ILE A 397 18.81 -23.27 -7.13
N LEU A 398 17.63 -23.85 -6.99
CA LEU A 398 17.34 -25.24 -7.31
C LEU A 398 16.21 -25.31 -8.32
N GLN A 399 16.30 -26.21 -9.29
CA GLN A 399 15.22 -26.53 -10.20
C GLN A 399 14.79 -27.97 -10.03
N TYR A 400 13.47 -28.19 -9.97
CA TYR A 400 12.87 -29.50 -10.09
C TYR A 400 11.62 -29.39 -10.96
N GLU A 401 11.61 -30.09 -12.09
CA GLU A 401 10.57 -29.97 -13.12
C GLU A 401 10.35 -28.51 -13.57
N GLN A 402 9.11 -28.02 -13.49
CA GLN A 402 8.70 -26.65 -13.87
C GLN A 402 8.79 -25.67 -12.69
N GLN A 403 9.49 -26.05 -11.62
CA GLN A 403 9.61 -25.27 -10.39
C GLN A 403 11.06 -24.91 -10.11
N ILE A 404 11.31 -23.62 -9.91
CA ILE A 404 12.60 -23.06 -9.51
C ILE A 404 12.41 -22.44 -8.14
N ILE A 405 13.22 -22.83 -7.16
CA ILE A 405 13.25 -22.19 -5.86
C ILE A 405 14.55 -21.44 -5.67
N ILE A 406 14.45 -20.20 -5.21
CA ILE A 406 15.56 -19.38 -4.75
C ILE A 406 15.55 -19.48 -3.23
N LEU A 407 16.44 -20.31 -2.70
CA LEU A 407 16.68 -20.45 -1.27
C LEU A 407 17.51 -19.26 -0.80
N GLY A 408 17.10 -18.65 0.32
CA GLY A 408 17.81 -17.52 0.88
C GLY A 408 17.14 -16.91 2.11
N THR A 409 17.77 -15.88 2.64
CA THR A 409 17.35 -15.26 3.90
C THR A 409 16.64 -13.92 3.63
N PRO A 410 15.41 -13.71 4.14
CA PRO A 410 14.76 -12.40 4.10
C PRO A 410 15.58 -11.33 4.82
N THR A 411 15.59 -10.11 4.27
CA THR A 411 16.30 -8.96 4.83
C THR A 411 15.40 -7.73 4.78
N ARG A 412 15.58 -6.78 5.70
CA ARG A 412 14.77 -5.53 5.70
C ARG A 412 15.10 -4.58 4.54
N LYS A 413 16.29 -4.74 3.98
CA LYS A 413 16.87 -3.92 2.90
C LYS A 413 17.66 -4.84 1.98
N GLY A 414 17.85 -4.39 0.74
CA GLY A 414 18.67 -5.08 -0.23
C GLY A 414 17.99 -5.19 -1.58
N ALA A 415 18.79 -5.12 -2.63
CA ALA A 415 18.37 -5.40 -3.99
C ALA A 415 19.45 -6.24 -4.69
N TYR A 416 19.02 -7.26 -5.43
CA TYR A 416 19.89 -8.15 -6.20
C TYR A 416 19.29 -8.36 -7.59
N ILE A 417 20.13 -8.37 -8.62
CA ILE A 417 19.74 -8.89 -9.95
C ILE A 417 20.58 -10.12 -10.23
N LEU A 418 19.90 -11.25 -10.38
CA LEU A 418 20.50 -12.54 -10.67
C LEU A 418 20.40 -12.84 -12.15
N SER A 419 21.43 -13.46 -12.73
CA SER A 419 21.42 -13.98 -14.09
C SER A 419 21.28 -15.51 -14.08
N LEU A 420 20.34 -16.02 -14.86
CA LEU A 420 20.18 -17.44 -15.14
C LEU A 420 20.45 -17.69 -16.62
N HIS A 421 21.44 -18.51 -16.94
CA HIS A 421 21.74 -18.84 -18.32
C HIS A 421 20.54 -19.56 -18.98
N GLN A 422 20.16 -19.17 -20.20
CA GLN A 422 18.98 -19.71 -20.87
C GLN A 422 19.03 -21.23 -21.09
N ASP A 423 20.23 -21.80 -21.26
CA ASP A 423 20.40 -23.25 -21.41
C ASP A 423 19.89 -24.03 -20.19
N ASN A 424 20.00 -23.45 -18.99
CA ASN A 424 19.49 -24.03 -17.75
C ASN A 424 17.96 -24.04 -17.72
N LEU A 425 17.30 -23.21 -18.54
CA LEU A 425 15.86 -23.04 -18.61
C LEU A 425 15.23 -23.73 -19.83
N SER A 426 16.00 -24.47 -20.63
CA SER A 426 15.54 -25.04 -21.91
C SER A 426 14.54 -26.20 -21.77
N SER A 427 14.41 -26.80 -20.58
CA SER A 427 13.61 -28.02 -20.37
C SER A 427 12.09 -27.81 -20.46
N HIS A 428 11.62 -26.59 -20.21
CA HIS A 428 10.20 -26.25 -20.15
C HIS A 428 9.94 -24.85 -20.71
N LYS A 429 8.70 -24.61 -21.16
CA LYS A 429 8.28 -23.31 -21.69
C LYS A 429 8.00 -22.28 -20.61
N GLU A 430 7.55 -22.73 -19.44
CA GLU A 430 7.20 -21.87 -18.32
C GLU A 430 7.70 -22.50 -17.02
N TYR A 431 8.15 -21.65 -16.10
CA TYR A 431 8.59 -22.04 -14.76
C TYR A 431 7.89 -21.20 -13.70
N MET A 432 7.53 -21.82 -12.58
CA MET A 432 7.20 -21.11 -11.36
C MET A 432 8.49 -20.88 -10.57
N ILE A 433 8.85 -19.62 -10.33
CA ILE A 433 9.97 -19.22 -9.50
C ILE A 433 9.43 -18.83 -8.12
N GLN A 434 10.00 -19.35 -7.04
CA GLN A 434 9.60 -19.03 -5.67
C GLN A 434 10.78 -18.58 -4.82
N LEU A 435 10.56 -17.56 -4.00
CA LEU A 435 11.47 -17.23 -2.89
C LEU A 435 11.13 -18.10 -1.70
N VAL A 436 12.13 -18.78 -1.16
CA VAL A 436 11.92 -19.78 -0.12
C VAL A 436 12.97 -19.60 0.97
N THR A 437 12.52 -19.51 2.22
CA THR A 437 13.43 -19.47 3.38
C THR A 437 14.13 -20.82 3.58
N PRO A 438 15.24 -20.89 4.33
CA PRO A 438 15.93 -22.17 4.55
C PRO A 438 15.09 -23.23 5.26
N ASP A 439 14.07 -22.81 6.02
CA ASP A 439 13.05 -23.66 6.63
C ASP A 439 11.83 -23.96 5.73
N LEU A 440 11.99 -23.72 4.42
CA LEU A 440 11.07 -24.10 3.36
C LEU A 440 9.73 -23.36 3.36
N MET A 441 9.71 -22.12 3.85
CA MET A 441 8.53 -21.26 3.76
C MET A 441 8.62 -20.39 2.51
N GLU A 442 7.59 -20.45 1.65
CA GLU A 442 7.48 -19.59 0.47
C GLU A 442 7.21 -18.14 0.92
N VAL A 443 8.07 -17.21 0.52
CA VAL A 443 7.90 -15.77 0.80
C VAL A 443 7.14 -15.10 -0.34
N ASP A 444 7.49 -15.42 -1.58
CA ASP A 444 6.95 -14.79 -2.79
C ASP A 444 7.10 -15.73 -4.01
N TYR A 445 6.35 -15.50 -5.11
CA TYR A 445 6.41 -16.35 -6.30
C TYR A 445 6.12 -15.63 -7.63
N ILE A 446 6.76 -15.97 -8.75
CA ILE A 446 6.41 -15.41 -10.06
C ILE A 446 6.45 -16.48 -11.13
N LEU A 447 5.75 -16.26 -12.25
CA LEU A 447 5.87 -17.09 -13.43
C LEU A 447 6.92 -16.49 -14.38
N LEU A 448 7.88 -17.32 -14.76
CA LEU A 448 8.76 -17.08 -15.89
C LEU A 448 8.20 -17.80 -17.10
N LYS A 449 7.84 -17.03 -18.12
CA LYS A 449 7.45 -17.53 -19.45
C LYS A 449 8.60 -17.36 -20.42
#